data_AF-A0A924KAU3-F1
#
_entry.id   AF-A0A924KAU3-F1
#
_cell.length_a   1.000
_cell.length_b   1.000
_cell.length_c   1.000
_cell.angle_alpha   90.00
_cell.angle_beta   90.00
_cell.angle_gamma   90.00
#
_symmetry.space_group_name_H-M   'P 1'
#
loop_
_entity.id
_entity.type
_entity.pdbx_description
1 polymer ?
#
loop_
_entity_poly.entity_id
_entity_poly.type
_entity_poly.pdbx_seq_one_letter_code
_entity_poly.pdbx_strand_id
1 'polypeptide(L)'
;MPIKRNSNIVALSKDHHFGLLFCWKITEGIKKNIPLHRVKSYVEFFWTNHLAVHFKEEEELLFDPINDPFCDKAKEDHQIIRKEIEKIKNNEERGKHDYLHLAQLINQHIRFEERVLFPNLELLLSEQKLEEIRRRLAQFHTVYKDDYEDEFWIKA
;
A
#
# COMPACT_ATOMS: atom_id res chain seq x y z
N MET A 1 -9.03 -13.85 21.97
CA MET A 1 -8.12 -14.78 21.28
C MET A 1 -7.42 -14.03 20.16
N PRO A 2 -6.18 -14.36 19.79
CA PRO A 2 -5.57 -13.81 18.57
C PRO A 2 -6.44 -14.24 17.39
N ILE A 3 -6.87 -13.29 16.57
CA ILE A 3 -7.54 -13.60 15.30
C ILE A 3 -6.51 -14.35 14.46
N LYS A 4 -6.75 -15.65 14.22
CA LYS A 4 -5.98 -16.42 13.24
C LYS A 4 -6.23 -15.74 11.89
N ARG A 5 -5.24 -15.00 11.38
CA ARG A 5 -5.29 -14.48 10.01
C ARG A 5 -5.39 -15.68 9.08
N ASN A 6 -6.40 -15.71 8.21
CA ASN A 6 -6.52 -16.79 7.24
C ASN A 6 -5.30 -16.71 6.33
N SER A 7 -4.61 -17.84 6.17
CA SER A 7 -3.25 -17.83 5.66
C SER A 7 -3.17 -17.52 4.15
N ASN A 8 -4.31 -17.34 3.48
CA ASN A 8 -4.45 -17.27 2.02
C ASN A 8 -4.11 -15.89 1.43
N ILE A 9 -4.47 -14.79 2.10
CA ILE A 9 -4.22 -13.39 1.65
C ILE A 9 -2.90 -12.84 2.25
N VAL A 10 -2.11 -13.71 2.88
CA VAL A 10 -0.91 -13.33 3.66
C VAL A 10 0.17 -12.65 2.84
N ALA A 11 0.29 -12.92 1.53
CA ALA A 11 1.30 -12.27 0.69
C ALA A 11 1.04 -10.74 0.62
N LEU A 12 -0.17 -10.34 0.23
CA LEU A 12 -0.59 -8.94 0.17
C LEU A 12 -0.54 -8.27 1.55
N SER A 13 -1.01 -8.97 2.60
CA SER A 13 -0.92 -8.47 3.97
C SER A 13 0.53 -8.27 4.47
N LYS A 14 1.52 -8.99 3.94
CA LYS A 14 2.93 -8.76 4.25
C LYS A 14 3.45 -7.49 3.61
N ASP A 15 3.01 -7.17 2.40
CA ASP A 15 3.42 -5.94 1.69
C ASP A 15 2.95 -4.67 2.39
N HIS A 16 1.82 -4.74 3.10
CA HIS A 16 1.34 -3.66 3.96
C HIS A 16 2.37 -3.24 5.01
N HIS A 17 3.28 -4.12 5.42
CA HIS A 17 4.40 -3.73 6.26
C HIS A 17 5.25 -2.63 5.61
N PHE A 18 5.59 -2.78 4.33
CA PHE A 18 6.36 -1.80 3.58
C PHE A 18 5.54 -0.53 3.33
N GLY A 19 4.25 -0.63 3.06
CA GLY A 19 3.35 0.54 2.97
C GLY A 19 3.31 1.35 4.28
N LEU A 20 3.26 0.69 5.43
CA LEU A 20 3.33 1.36 6.73
C LEU A 20 4.71 1.97 7.00
N LEU A 21 5.79 1.29 6.62
CA LEU A 21 7.16 1.81 6.73
C LEU A 21 7.35 3.04 5.85
N PHE A 22 6.81 3.03 4.63
CA PHE A 22 6.78 4.17 3.72
C PHE A 22 6.12 5.39 4.37
N CYS A 23 4.92 5.22 4.95
CA CYS A 23 4.22 6.29 5.66
C CYS A 23 5.06 6.86 6.81
N TRP A 24 5.73 5.98 7.57
CA TRP A 24 6.62 6.39 8.66
C TRP A 24 7.83 7.17 8.13
N LYS A 25 8.51 6.69 7.09
CA LYS A 25 9.70 7.34 6.50
C LYS A 25 9.37 8.74 5.99
N ILE A 26 8.25 8.91 5.27
CA ILE A 26 7.76 10.24 4.85
C ILE A 26 7.57 11.14 6.07
N THR A 27 6.82 10.65 7.07
CA THR A 27 6.50 11.44 8.26
C THR A 27 7.77 11.88 9.00
N GLU A 28 8.77 11.01 9.12
CA GLU A 28 10.07 11.35 9.73
C GLU A 28 10.86 12.37 8.91
N GLY A 29 10.91 12.22 7.58
CA GLY A 29 11.55 13.20 6.71
C GLY A 29 10.96 14.60 6.87
N ILE A 30 9.62 14.70 6.91
CA ILE A 30 8.94 15.98 7.12
C ILE A 30 9.24 16.57 8.50
N LYS A 31 9.19 15.77 9.58
CA LYS A 31 9.52 16.23 10.95
C LYS A 31 10.95 16.74 11.06
N LYS A 32 11.89 16.08 10.37
CA LYS A 32 13.31 16.44 10.35
C LYS A 32 13.62 17.63 9.42
N ASN A 33 12.61 18.22 8.78
CA ASN A 33 12.78 19.27 7.79
C ASN A 33 13.72 18.87 6.64
N ILE A 34 13.69 17.60 6.24
CA ILE A 34 14.42 17.13 5.05
C ILE A 34 13.93 17.91 3.82
N PRO A 35 14.83 18.31 2.90
CA PRO A 35 14.43 18.92 1.65
C PRO A 35 13.38 18.08 0.90
N LEU A 36 12.27 18.70 0.51
CA LEU A 36 11.12 17.97 -0.07
C LEU A 36 11.48 17.18 -1.32
N HIS A 37 12.48 17.62 -2.10
CA HIS A 37 12.94 16.87 -3.27
C HIS A 37 13.49 15.47 -2.91
N ARG A 38 14.13 15.29 -1.75
CA ARG A 38 14.60 13.97 -1.29
C ARG A 38 13.44 13.06 -0.90
N VAL A 39 12.45 13.61 -0.21
CA VAL A 39 11.22 12.88 0.15
C VAL A 39 10.43 12.51 -1.11
N LYS A 40 10.37 13.41 -2.09
CA LYS A 40 9.78 13.16 -3.40
C LYS A 40 10.47 12.00 -4.11
N SER A 41 11.79 11.99 -4.22
CA SER A 41 12.53 10.88 -4.85
C SER A 41 12.21 9.53 -4.21
N TYR A 42 11.99 9.49 -2.90
CA TYR A 42 11.55 8.28 -2.21
C TYR A 42 10.10 7.90 -2.51
N VAL A 43 9.18 8.87 -2.60
CA VAL A 43 7.79 8.63 -3.07
C VAL A 43 7.79 8.01 -4.46
N GLU A 44 8.56 8.57 -5.38
CA GLU A 44 8.69 8.06 -6.75
C GLU A 44 9.27 6.65 -6.78
N PHE A 45 10.36 6.42 -6.05
CA PHE A 45 10.98 5.11 -5.92
C PHE A 45 10.00 4.06 -5.38
N PHE A 46 9.33 4.34 -4.26
CA PHE A 46 8.42 3.39 -3.63
C PHE A 46 7.18 3.11 -4.49
N TRP A 47 6.66 4.14 -5.17
CA TRP A 47 5.56 3.97 -6.11
C TRP A 47 5.94 3.03 -7.25
N THR A 48 7.06 3.30 -7.93
CA THR A 48 7.51 2.55 -9.10
C THR A 48 7.90 1.11 -8.76
N ASN A 49 8.52 0.88 -7.61
CA ASN A 49 9.10 -0.42 -7.27
C ASN A 49 8.20 -1.30 -6.38
N HIS A 50 7.13 -0.75 -5.79
CA HIS A 50 6.27 -1.50 -4.87
C HIS A 50 4.79 -1.17 -4.98
N LEU A 51 4.40 0.06 -4.62
CA LEU A 51 2.98 0.35 -4.34
C LEU A 51 2.09 0.23 -5.58
N ALA A 52 2.60 0.56 -6.77
CA ALA A 52 1.84 0.44 -8.02
C ALA A 52 1.54 -1.00 -8.39
N VAL A 53 2.53 -1.90 -8.24
CA VAL A 53 2.35 -3.34 -8.53
C VAL A 53 1.46 -3.99 -7.48
N HIS A 54 1.62 -3.62 -6.21
CA HIS A 54 0.80 -4.10 -5.11
C HIS A 54 -0.69 -3.81 -5.35
N PHE A 55 -1.05 -2.55 -5.63
CA PHE A 55 -2.45 -2.19 -5.94
C PHE A 55 -3.00 -2.95 -7.15
N LYS A 56 -2.18 -3.18 -8.17
CA LYS A 56 -2.59 -3.92 -9.35
C LYS A 56 -2.88 -5.39 -9.02
N GLU A 57 -2.03 -6.03 -8.22
CA GLU A 57 -2.24 -7.41 -7.78
C GLU A 57 -3.51 -7.56 -6.96
N GLU A 58 -3.79 -6.62 -6.06
CA GLU A 58 -5.03 -6.60 -5.28
C GLU A 58 -6.26 -6.42 -6.17
N GLU A 59 -6.22 -5.45 -7.09
CA GLU A 59 -7.30 -5.20 -8.04
C GLU A 59 -7.60 -6.44 -8.90
N GLU A 60 -6.60 -6.98 -9.60
CA GLU A 60 -6.79 -8.06 -10.57
C GLU A 60 -7.11 -9.41 -9.92
N LEU A 61 -6.52 -9.71 -8.76
CA LEU A 61 -6.60 -11.04 -8.15
C LEU A 61 -7.66 -11.14 -7.06
N LEU A 62 -8.01 -10.02 -6.41
CA LEU A 62 -8.87 -10.02 -5.24
C LEU A 62 -10.11 -9.16 -5.41
N PHE A 63 -10.01 -7.94 -5.93
CA PHE A 63 -11.14 -7.00 -5.95
C PHE A 63 -12.04 -7.18 -7.16
N ASP A 64 -11.49 -7.25 -8.38
CA ASP A 64 -12.27 -7.38 -9.61
C ASP A 64 -13.07 -8.69 -9.72
N PRO A 65 -12.57 -9.85 -9.21
CA PRO A 65 -13.34 -11.09 -9.26
C PRO A 65 -14.55 -11.13 -8.30
N ILE A 66 -14.68 -10.14 -7.40
CA ILE A 66 -15.64 -10.18 -6.29
C ILE A 66 -16.54 -8.93 -6.34
N ASN A 67 -17.84 -9.16 -6.47
CA ASN A 67 -18.81 -8.08 -6.36
C ASN A 67 -19.11 -7.76 -4.89
N ASP A 68 -18.30 -6.90 -4.28
CA ASP A 68 -18.42 -6.50 -2.88
C ASP A 68 -18.18 -4.98 -2.71
N PRO A 69 -19.02 -4.25 -1.95
CA PRO A 69 -18.87 -2.81 -1.77
C PRO A 69 -17.54 -2.37 -1.14
N PHE A 70 -16.90 -3.20 -0.32
CA PHE A 70 -15.60 -2.88 0.25
C PHE A 70 -14.48 -3.01 -0.78
N CYS A 71 -14.60 -3.91 -1.77
CA CYS A 71 -13.71 -3.96 -2.93
C CYS A 71 -13.82 -2.68 -3.76
N ASP A 72 -15.04 -2.19 -4.01
CA ASP A 72 -15.24 -0.94 -4.74
C ASP A 72 -14.62 0.26 -4.00
N LYS A 73 -14.81 0.32 -2.68
CA LYS A 73 -14.16 1.34 -1.85
C LYS A 73 -12.62 1.25 -1.92
N ALA A 74 -12.03 0.05 -1.86
CA ALA A 74 -10.58 -0.11 -1.95
C ALA A 74 -10.04 0.42 -3.30
N LYS A 75 -10.72 0.10 -4.41
CA LYS A 75 -10.40 0.64 -5.74
C LYS A 75 -10.50 2.16 -5.78
N GLU A 76 -11.52 2.76 -5.16
CA GLU A 76 -11.65 4.22 -5.06
C GLU A 76 -10.48 4.83 -4.26
N ASP A 77 -10.12 4.25 -3.12
CA ASP A 77 -8.96 4.66 -2.33
C ASP A 77 -7.67 4.60 -3.18
N HIS A 78 -7.46 3.51 -3.95
CA HIS A 78 -6.31 3.39 -4.86
C HIS A 78 -6.28 4.51 -5.89
N GLN A 79 -7.42 4.86 -6.49
CA GLN A 79 -7.50 5.95 -7.47
C GLN A 79 -7.16 7.31 -6.85
N ILE A 80 -7.59 7.56 -5.61
CA ILE A 80 -7.25 8.78 -4.88
C ILE A 80 -5.74 8.82 -4.59
N ILE A 81 -5.16 7.73 -4.08
CA ILE A 81 -3.73 7.64 -3.77
C ILE A 81 -2.88 7.81 -5.04
N ARG A 82 -3.25 7.17 -6.16
CA ARG A 82 -2.60 7.35 -7.47
C ARG A 82 -2.57 8.82 -7.88
N LYS A 83 -3.70 9.53 -7.77
CA LYS A 83 -3.78 10.96 -8.09
C LYS A 83 -2.86 11.80 -7.21
N GLU A 84 -2.81 11.54 -5.91
CA GLU A 84 -1.92 12.29 -5.00
C GLU A 84 -0.44 12.03 -5.28
N ILE A 85 -0.06 10.81 -5.67
CA ILE A 85 1.30 10.48 -6.10
C ILE A 85 1.64 11.20 -7.40
N GLU A 86 0.76 11.21 -8.41
CA GLU A 86 1.01 11.92 -9.66
C GLU A 86 1.15 13.43 -9.46
N LYS A 87 0.37 14.05 -8.57
CA LYS A 87 0.56 15.46 -8.20
C LYS A 87 1.93 15.72 -7.56
N ILE A 88 2.44 14.80 -6.72
CA ILE A 88 3.78 14.89 -6.13
C ILE A 88 4.87 14.76 -7.22
N LYS A 89 4.70 13.81 -8.15
CA LYS A 89 5.62 13.59 -9.28
C LYS A 89 5.72 14.80 -10.20
N ASN A 90 4.60 15.46 -10.48
CA ASN A 90 4.54 16.58 -11.42
C ASN A 90 5.00 17.92 -10.84
N ASN A 91 5.49 17.96 -9.58
CA ASN A 91 6.14 19.12 -8.96
C ASN A 91 5.26 20.39 -8.87
N GLU A 92 3.93 20.24 -8.81
CA GLU A 92 3.00 21.35 -8.58
C GLU A 92 3.11 21.88 -7.15
N GLU A 93 3.91 22.93 -6.89
CA GLU A 93 3.99 23.69 -5.62
C GLU A 93 3.67 22.91 -4.30
N ARG A 94 4.17 21.66 -4.17
CA ARG A 94 3.77 20.77 -3.07
C ARG A 94 4.43 21.20 -1.77
N GLY A 95 3.63 21.33 -0.73
CA GLY A 95 4.08 21.61 0.63
C GLY A 95 4.23 20.34 1.46
N LYS A 96 4.76 20.50 2.68
CA LYS A 96 4.87 19.41 3.67
C LYS A 96 3.54 18.71 3.94
N HIS A 97 2.43 19.44 3.90
CA HIS A 97 1.09 18.92 4.15
C HIS A 97 0.66 17.88 3.12
N ASP A 98 1.06 18.01 1.85
CA ASP A 98 0.69 17.06 0.80
C ASP A 98 1.31 15.68 1.03
N TYR A 99 2.58 15.64 1.46
CA TYR A 99 3.27 14.38 1.78
C TYR A 99 2.68 13.70 3.01
N LEU A 100 2.35 14.47 4.04
CA LEU A 100 1.68 13.95 5.24
C LEU A 100 0.27 13.44 4.91
N HIS A 101 -0.44 14.12 4.00
CA HIS A 101 -1.75 13.70 3.54
C HIS A 101 -1.67 12.36 2.77
N LEU A 102 -0.70 12.21 1.86
CA LEU A 102 -0.46 10.94 1.17
C LEU A 102 -0.18 9.80 2.17
N ALA A 103 0.72 10.03 3.13
CA ALA A 103 1.04 9.03 4.16
C ALA A 103 -0.19 8.66 5.00
N GLN A 104 -1.07 9.62 5.29
CA GLN A 104 -2.31 9.38 6.01
C GLN A 104 -3.29 8.55 5.17
N LEU A 105 -3.49 8.88 3.89
CA LEU A 105 -4.38 8.13 2.99
C LEU A 105 -3.97 6.66 2.91
N ILE A 106 -2.69 6.39 2.64
CA ILE A 106 -2.17 5.02 2.56
C ILE A 106 -2.30 4.29 3.90
N ASN A 107 -2.01 4.94 5.03
CA ASN A 107 -2.17 4.32 6.35
C ASN A 107 -3.64 3.95 6.64
N GLN A 108 -4.58 4.84 6.31
CA GLN A 108 -6.01 4.61 6.51
C GLN A 108 -6.51 3.48 5.62
N HIS A 109 -6.08 3.46 4.36
CA HIS A 109 -6.41 2.43 3.39
C HIS A 109 -5.92 1.04 3.83
N ILE A 110 -4.63 0.89 4.16
CA ILE A 110 -4.07 -0.37 4.68
C ILE A 110 -4.84 -0.85 5.93
N ARG A 111 -5.20 0.06 6.83
CA ARG A 111 -5.97 -0.29 8.03
C ARG A 111 -7.39 -0.73 7.72
N PHE A 112 -8.01 -0.13 6.71
CA PHE A 112 -9.31 -0.54 6.22
C PHE A 112 -9.24 -1.96 5.64
N GLU A 113 -8.24 -2.25 4.84
CA GLU A 113 -8.08 -3.57 4.22
C GLU A 113 -7.87 -4.66 5.26
N GLU A 114 -6.88 -4.46 6.13
CA GLU A 114 -6.51 -5.45 7.16
C GLU A 114 -7.61 -5.71 8.20
N ARG A 115 -8.49 -4.74 8.45
CA ARG A 115 -9.48 -4.83 9.55
C ARG A 115 -10.90 -5.03 9.08
N VAL A 116 -11.20 -4.72 7.82
CA VAL A 116 -12.55 -4.73 7.29
C VAL A 116 -12.60 -5.57 6.02
N LEU A 117 -11.87 -5.20 4.97
CA LEU A 117 -11.99 -5.85 3.67
C LEU A 117 -11.50 -7.30 3.70
N PHE A 118 -10.25 -7.56 4.07
CA PHE A 118 -9.70 -8.92 4.03
C PHE A 118 -10.47 -9.88 4.95
N PRO A 119 -10.82 -9.51 6.20
CA PRO A 119 -11.72 -10.34 7.01
C PRO A 119 -13.08 -10.59 6.37
N ASN A 120 -13.67 -9.60 5.69
CA ASN A 120 -14.94 -9.77 4.97
C ASN A 120 -14.79 -10.78 3.82
N LEU A 121 -13.73 -10.66 3.02
CA LEU A 121 -13.46 -11.57 1.91
C LEU A 121 -13.18 -13.01 2.38
N GLU A 122 -12.51 -13.18 3.52
CA GLU A 122 -12.30 -14.50 4.14
C GLU A 122 -13.62 -15.17 4.56
N LEU A 123 -14.66 -14.39 4.89
CA LEU A 123 -15.99 -14.91 5.22
C LEU A 123 -16.84 -15.16 3.97
N LEU A 124 -16.67 -14.34 2.92
CA LEU A 124 -17.45 -14.41 1.70
C LEU A 124 -16.97 -15.53 0.76
N LEU A 125 -15.67 -15.79 0.72
CA LEU A 125 -15.04 -16.71 -0.22
C LEU A 125 -14.96 -18.13 0.36
N SER A 126 -15.18 -19.13 -0.50
CA SER A 126 -14.92 -20.53 -0.15
C SER A 126 -13.43 -20.81 0.01
N GLU A 127 -13.07 -21.82 0.80
CA GLU A 127 -11.67 -22.24 0.96
C GLU A 127 -10.99 -22.56 -0.37
N GLN A 128 -11.72 -23.20 -1.30
CA GLN A 128 -11.21 -23.50 -2.64
C GLN A 128 -10.85 -22.23 -3.42
N LYS A 129 -11.65 -21.17 -3.30
CA LYS A 129 -11.40 -19.90 -3.98
C LYS A 129 -10.23 -19.15 -3.35
N LEU A 130 -10.16 -19.14 -2.01
CA LEU A 130 -9.04 -18.57 -1.27
C LEU A 130 -7.71 -19.26 -1.62
N GLU A 131 -7.71 -20.59 -1.78
CA GLU A 131 -6.52 -21.34 -2.18
C GLU A 131 -6.13 -21.08 -3.64
N GLU A 132 -7.11 -20.88 -4.54
CA GLU A 132 -6.83 -20.44 -5.92
C GLU A 132 -6.10 -19.08 -5.93
N ILE A 133 -6.60 -18.12 -5.16
CA ILE A 133 -5.99 -16.78 -5.03
C ILE A 133 -4.58 -16.91 -4.45
N ARG A 134 -4.40 -17.68 -3.37
CA ARG A 134 -3.08 -17.94 -2.78
C ARG A 134 -2.09 -18.47 -3.81
N ARG A 135 -2.48 -19.46 -4.61
CA ARG A 135 -1.60 -20.05 -5.64
C ARG A 135 -1.21 -19.05 -6.71
N ARG A 136 -2.16 -18.23 -7.18
CA ARG A 136 -1.87 -17.17 -8.16
C ARG A 136 -0.89 -16.15 -7.57
N LEU A 137 -1.12 -15.70 -6.34
CA LEU A 137 -0.21 -14.81 -5.64
C LEU A 137 1.18 -15.45 -5.52
N ALA A 138 1.30 -16.69 -5.07
CA ALA A 138 2.61 -17.36 -4.93
C ALA A 138 3.39 -17.50 -6.26
N GLN A 139 2.70 -17.48 -7.41
CA GLN A 139 3.33 -17.60 -8.72
C GLN A 139 3.82 -16.26 -9.28
N PHE A 140 3.07 -15.18 -9.06
CA PHE A 140 3.32 -13.88 -9.70
C PHE A 140 3.89 -12.83 -8.74
N HIS A 141 3.64 -12.96 -7.44
CA HIS A 141 4.02 -11.98 -6.45
C HIS A 141 5.53 -12.00 -6.19
N THR A 142 6.18 -10.85 -6.37
CA THR A 142 7.60 -10.67 -6.12
C THR A 142 7.85 -10.03 -4.76
N VAL A 143 8.81 -10.56 -4.01
CA VAL A 143 9.19 -9.96 -2.72
C VAL A 143 9.87 -8.62 -2.96
N TYR A 144 9.25 -7.55 -2.46
CA TYR A 144 9.86 -6.23 -2.45
C TYR A 144 11.04 -6.16 -1.49
N LYS A 145 12.07 -5.43 -1.93
CA LYS A 145 13.22 -5.07 -1.12
C LYS A 145 13.35 -3.55 -1.14
N ASP A 146 13.31 -2.94 0.03
CA ASP A 146 13.57 -1.52 0.20
C ASP A 146 15.09 -1.29 0.21
N ASP A 147 15.67 -1.09 -0.97
CA ASP A 147 17.09 -0.78 -1.19
C ASP A 147 17.33 0.69 -1.56
N TYR A 148 16.41 1.59 -1.16
CA TYR A 148 16.58 3.02 -1.37
C TYR A 148 17.81 3.55 -0.62
N GLU A 149 18.78 4.07 -1.36
CA GLU A 149 20.09 4.45 -0.84
C GLU A 149 20.05 5.69 0.08
N ASP A 150 19.10 6.60 -0.17
CA ASP A 150 19.02 7.85 0.56
C ASP A 150 18.19 7.71 1.86
N GLU A 151 18.82 7.23 2.93
CA GLU A 151 18.18 6.99 4.24
C GLU A 151 17.88 8.29 5.04
N PHE A 152 17.19 9.26 4.43
CA PHE A 152 16.90 10.59 5.01
C PHE A 152 16.11 10.55 6.34
N TRP A 153 15.52 9.41 6.67
CA TRP A 153 14.73 9.18 7.88
C TRP A 153 15.57 8.79 9.10
N ILE A 154 16.85 8.44 8.94
CA ILE A 154 17.73 8.09 10.07
C ILE A 154 18.25 9.38 10.73
N LYS A 155 18.59 9.32 12.03
CA LYS A 155 19.33 10.42 12.67
C LYS A 155 20.75 10.45 12.08
N ALA A 156 21.12 11.57 11.48
CA ALA A 156 22.53 11.91 11.29
C ALA A 156 23.23 12.06 12.64
#